data_AF-A0A916MES9-F1
#
_entry.id   AF-A0A916MES9-F1
#
_cell.length_a   1.000
_cell.length_b   1.000
_cell.length_c   1.000
_cell.angle_alpha   90.00
_cell.angle_beta   90.00
_cell.angle_gamma   90.00
#
_symmetry.space_group_name_H-M   'P 1'
#
loop_
_entity.id
_entity.type
_entity.pdbx_description
1 polymer ?
#
loop_
_entity_poly.entity_id
_entity_poly.type
_entity_poly.pdbx_seq_one_letter_code
_entity_poly.pdbx_strand_id
1 'polypeptide(L)'
;HDVGLMLRCCGAPADWAGRKDLFAESQSEFRTEHEKLGKPKVILTCSSCYQVFQQHYPEVDILSFWDVYDQHGQFPKREFAAPVAIHDPCSTRYENHIQDSIRSILTRMGGEIQELELSREKTECCSFGGAMWLANKPVAEKVVQRRIHESPLDYVTYCAMCRNFFAKRGKRTTHIFDYIFGATEADLALVPAVGFSQNHENRARLKEKFLKELWSETMPEQAAFESIRLTLPDDVQKQVEDRLILVEDMQKVIENAERTGKRMFNSSTKHYLAYFKPASVTYWVEYTPQADGSFLVHKAYSHRMEIGK
;
A
#
# COMPACT_ATOMS: atom_id res chain seq x y z
N HIS A 1 6.33 18.04 -22.83
CA HIS A 1 6.64 17.55 -21.48
C HIS A 1 7.43 16.26 -21.65
N ASP A 2 8.67 16.22 -21.16
CA ASP A 2 9.61 15.11 -21.44
C ASP A 2 9.54 13.96 -20.42
N VAL A 3 8.54 14.00 -19.53
CA VAL A 3 8.30 13.00 -18.48
C VAL A 3 6.83 12.60 -18.50
N GLY A 4 6.58 11.29 -18.60
CA GLY A 4 5.24 10.70 -18.51
C GLY A 4 5.03 9.92 -17.21
N LEU A 5 3.78 9.60 -16.90
CA LEU A 5 3.41 8.80 -15.74
C LEU A 5 2.82 7.46 -16.20
N MET A 6 3.29 6.36 -15.59
CA MET A 6 2.73 5.03 -15.79
C MET A 6 2.27 4.45 -14.44
N LEU A 7 0.96 4.20 -14.32
CA LEU A 7 0.37 3.57 -13.12
C LEU A 7 0.30 2.06 -13.32
N ARG A 8 1.37 1.34 -12.93
CA ARG A 8 1.45 -0.11 -13.10
C ARG A 8 2.21 -0.77 -11.93
N CYS A 9 1.79 -1.97 -11.56
CA CYS A 9 2.48 -2.77 -10.55
C CYS A 9 3.76 -3.37 -11.13
N CYS A 10 4.85 -3.42 -10.35
CA CYS A 10 6.09 -4.11 -10.75
C CYS A 10 5.97 -5.64 -10.66
N GLY A 11 4.90 -6.17 -10.05
CA GLY A 11 4.71 -7.61 -9.88
C GLY A 11 5.38 -8.23 -8.65
N ALA A 12 6.06 -7.44 -7.80
CA ALA A 12 6.73 -7.93 -6.59
C ALA A 12 5.89 -8.93 -5.75
N PRO A 13 4.61 -8.66 -5.41
CA PRO A 13 3.82 -9.62 -4.62
C PRO A 13 3.58 -10.96 -5.33
N ALA A 14 3.46 -10.96 -6.66
CA ALA A 14 3.28 -12.19 -7.44
C ALA A 14 4.56 -13.03 -7.45
N ASP A 15 5.70 -12.38 -7.65
CA ASP A 15 7.02 -13.02 -7.59
C ASP A 15 7.29 -13.63 -6.20
N TRP A 16 7.12 -12.84 -5.13
CA TRP A 16 7.32 -13.31 -3.76
C TRP A 16 6.38 -14.47 -3.37
N ALA A 17 5.17 -14.52 -3.94
CA ALA A 17 4.21 -15.59 -3.73
C ALA A 17 4.45 -16.82 -4.62
N GLY A 18 5.46 -16.80 -5.50
CA GLY A 18 5.72 -17.86 -6.47
C GLY A 18 4.66 -17.98 -7.57
N ARG A 19 3.82 -16.96 -7.75
CA ARG A 19 2.79 -16.89 -8.80
C ARG A 19 3.40 -16.46 -10.12
N LYS A 20 4.18 -17.39 -10.70
CA LYS A 20 4.91 -17.20 -11.97
C LYS A 20 4.01 -16.76 -13.12
N ASP A 21 2.76 -17.24 -13.13
CA ASP A 21 1.74 -16.87 -14.10
C ASP A 21 1.39 -15.37 -14.03
N LEU A 22 1.01 -14.90 -12.83
CA LEU A 22 0.65 -13.49 -12.61
C LEU A 22 1.86 -12.57 -12.76
N PHE A 23 3.06 -13.04 -12.38
CA PHE A 23 4.27 -12.26 -12.56
C PHE A 23 4.62 -12.10 -14.04
N ALA A 24 4.54 -13.17 -14.83
CA ALA A 24 4.78 -13.12 -16.26
C ALA A 24 3.76 -12.23 -16.99
N GLU A 25 2.48 -12.29 -16.60
CA GLU A 25 1.44 -11.38 -17.10
C GLU A 25 1.81 -9.92 -16.82
N SER A 26 2.12 -9.59 -15.56
CA SER A 26 2.53 -8.23 -15.16
C SER A 26 3.75 -7.73 -15.93
N GLN A 27 4.72 -8.59 -16.20
CA GLN A 27 5.90 -8.25 -17.00
C GLN A 27 5.54 -8.02 -18.47
N SER A 28 4.76 -8.91 -19.08
CA SER A 28 4.35 -8.82 -20.48
C SER A 28 3.63 -7.50 -20.73
N GLU A 29 2.64 -7.21 -19.89
CA GLU A 29 1.86 -5.99 -20.03
C GLU A 29 2.71 -4.72 -19.81
N PHE A 30 3.65 -4.73 -18.85
CA PHE A 30 4.61 -3.62 -18.70
C PHE A 30 5.43 -3.41 -19.98
N ARG A 31 6.03 -4.49 -20.53
CA ARG A 31 6.85 -4.40 -21.74
C ARG A 31 6.04 -3.86 -22.91
N THR A 32 4.80 -4.33 -23.10
CA THR A 32 3.91 -3.81 -24.13
C THR A 32 3.70 -2.30 -24.02
N GLU A 33 3.42 -1.79 -22.82
CA GLU A 33 3.21 -0.35 -22.61
C GLU A 33 4.52 0.46 -22.74
N HIS A 34 5.63 -0.08 -22.23
CA HIS A 34 6.95 0.54 -22.38
C HIS A 34 7.38 0.65 -23.85
N GLU A 35 7.09 -0.37 -24.65
CA GLU A 35 7.34 -0.38 -26.10
C GLU A 35 6.49 0.64 -26.85
N LYS A 36 5.19 0.73 -26.54
CA LYS A 36 4.30 1.75 -27.12
C LYS A 36 4.78 3.17 -26.85
N LEU A 37 5.43 3.39 -25.71
CA LEU A 37 6.00 4.68 -25.31
C LEU A 37 7.40 4.95 -25.91
N GLY A 38 7.94 4.05 -26.73
CA GLY A 38 9.26 4.21 -27.34
C GLY A 38 10.44 3.86 -26.43
N LYS A 39 10.21 2.97 -25.44
CA LYS A 39 11.21 2.49 -24.47
C LYS A 39 11.95 3.62 -23.70
N PRO A 40 11.22 4.58 -23.09
CA PRO A 40 11.86 5.66 -22.33
C PRO A 40 12.59 5.12 -21.10
N LYS A 41 13.51 5.92 -20.53
CA LYS A 41 14.05 5.63 -19.20
C LYS A 41 12.93 5.59 -18.17
N VAL A 42 13.02 4.69 -17.20
CA VAL A 42 12.01 4.52 -16.15
C VAL A 42 12.54 5.05 -14.83
N ILE A 43 11.88 6.08 -14.29
CA ILE A 43 12.19 6.62 -12.96
C ILE A 43 11.35 5.88 -11.92
N LEU A 44 12.00 5.23 -10.96
CA LEU A 44 11.36 4.41 -9.94
C LEU A 44 11.45 5.07 -8.57
N THR A 45 10.30 5.30 -7.94
CA THR A 45 10.18 5.89 -6.60
C THR A 45 10.18 4.85 -5.48
N CYS A 46 9.61 3.67 -5.76
CA CYS A 46 9.48 2.59 -4.79
C CYS A 46 10.74 1.73 -4.79
N SER A 47 11.32 1.54 -3.61
CA SER A 47 12.51 0.71 -3.39
C SER A 47 12.31 -0.76 -3.80
N SER A 48 11.11 -1.32 -3.64
CA SER A 48 10.82 -2.68 -4.13
C SER A 48 10.65 -2.74 -5.66
N CYS A 49 10.12 -1.68 -6.27
CA CYS A 49 10.08 -1.60 -7.74
C CYS A 49 11.49 -1.54 -8.32
N TYR A 50 12.38 -0.73 -7.73
CA TYR A 50 13.77 -0.62 -8.17
C TYR A 50 14.48 -1.99 -8.19
N GLN A 51 14.39 -2.74 -7.09
CA GLN A 51 14.96 -4.09 -6.99
C GLN A 51 14.37 -5.05 -8.04
N VAL A 52 13.04 -5.08 -8.20
CA VAL A 52 12.39 -5.95 -9.19
C VAL A 52 12.82 -5.61 -10.61
N PHE A 53 12.94 -4.32 -10.93
CA PHE A 53 13.40 -3.88 -12.24
C PHE A 53 14.85 -4.27 -12.50
N GLN A 54 15.76 -4.07 -11.54
CA GLN A 54 17.15 -4.52 -11.66
C GLN A 54 17.25 -6.04 -11.91
N GLN A 55 16.43 -6.84 -11.25
CA GLN A 55 16.51 -8.30 -11.30
C GLN A 55 15.83 -8.91 -12.53
N HIS A 56 14.71 -8.33 -12.99
CA HIS A 56 13.81 -8.98 -13.95
C HIS A 56 13.61 -8.19 -15.25
N TYR A 57 14.15 -6.97 -15.33
CA TYR A 57 14.02 -6.08 -16.49
C TYR A 57 15.39 -5.48 -16.87
N PRO A 58 16.44 -6.31 -17.11
CA PRO A 58 17.78 -5.83 -17.44
C PRO A 58 17.84 -5.01 -18.75
N GLU A 59 16.82 -5.13 -19.61
CA GLU A 59 16.67 -4.38 -20.84
C GLU A 59 16.17 -2.94 -20.64
N VAL A 60 15.66 -2.61 -19.45
CA VAL A 60 15.06 -1.30 -19.16
C VAL A 60 16.10 -0.41 -18.50
N ASP A 61 16.36 0.75 -19.09
CA ASP A 61 17.19 1.80 -18.45
C ASP A 61 16.39 2.42 -17.29
N ILE A 62 16.87 2.22 -16.06
CA ILE A 62 16.21 2.67 -14.84
C ILE A 62 17.00 3.74 -14.10
N LEU A 63 16.27 4.65 -13.48
CA LEU A 63 16.81 5.65 -12.55
C LEU A 63 16.06 5.58 -11.23
N SER A 64 16.76 5.72 -10.12
CA SER A 64 16.11 5.96 -8.83
C SER A 64 15.59 7.39 -8.79
N PHE A 65 14.35 7.58 -8.38
CA PHE A 65 13.81 8.91 -8.11
C PHE A 65 14.68 9.68 -7.11
N TRP A 66 15.25 8.99 -6.12
CA TRP A 66 16.02 9.62 -5.06
C TRP A 66 17.31 10.27 -5.58
N ASP A 67 17.97 9.65 -6.55
CA ASP A 67 19.17 10.25 -7.18
C ASP A 67 18.78 11.48 -8.01
N VAL A 68 17.70 11.37 -8.79
CA VAL A 68 17.20 12.47 -9.62
C VAL A 68 16.78 13.65 -8.73
N TYR A 69 16.08 13.37 -7.63
CA TYR A 69 15.60 14.39 -6.71
C TYR A 69 16.74 14.99 -5.87
N ASP A 70 17.76 14.24 -5.46
CA ASP A 70 18.92 14.82 -4.80
C ASP A 70 19.69 15.77 -5.75
N GLN A 71 19.78 15.45 -7.04
CA GLN A 71 20.47 16.31 -8.01
C GLN A 71 19.66 17.53 -8.41
N HIS A 72 18.34 17.39 -8.61
CA HIS A 72 17.53 18.40 -9.28
C HIS A 72 16.31 18.88 -8.49
N GLY A 73 16.05 18.28 -7.33
CA GLY A 73 14.88 18.57 -6.50
C GLY A 73 14.91 19.94 -5.84
N GLN A 74 13.80 20.29 -5.21
CA GLN A 74 13.68 21.47 -4.35
C GLN A 74 13.59 21.01 -2.91
N PHE A 75 14.44 21.53 -2.03
CA PHE A 75 14.59 21.05 -0.65
C PHE A 75 13.88 22.00 0.31
N PRO A 76 12.58 21.80 0.61
CA PRO A 76 11.88 22.67 1.55
C PRO A 76 12.54 22.56 2.92
N LYS A 77 12.76 23.70 3.57
CA LYS A 77 13.24 23.68 4.95
C LYS A 77 12.13 23.15 5.86
N ARG A 78 12.49 22.23 6.73
CA ARG A 78 11.60 21.61 7.73
C ARG A 78 12.16 21.89 9.11
N GLU A 79 11.27 22.10 10.07
CA GLU A 79 11.62 22.15 11.47
C GLU A 79 11.63 20.73 12.02
N PHE A 80 12.76 20.33 12.60
CA PHE A 80 12.91 19.04 13.27
C PHE A 80 13.04 19.30 14.76
N ALA A 81 12.16 18.71 15.56
CA ALA A 81 12.20 18.85 17.02
C ALA A 81 13.40 18.11 17.65
N ALA A 82 13.91 17.08 16.97
CA ALA A 82 15.04 16.25 17.38
C ALA A 82 15.66 15.57 16.14
N PRO A 83 16.86 14.97 16.25
CA PRO A 83 17.37 14.09 15.21
C PRO A 83 16.39 12.97 14.85
N VAL A 84 16.42 12.53 13.61
CA VAL A 84 15.59 11.43 13.12
C VAL A 84 16.42 10.18 12.85
N ALA A 85 15.87 9.01 13.18
CA ALA A 85 16.51 7.74 12.90
C ALA A 85 16.17 7.26 11.47
N ILE A 86 17.17 7.05 10.63
CA ILE A 86 16.95 6.58 9.26
C ILE A 86 16.77 5.06 9.22
N HIS A 87 15.71 4.62 8.56
CA HIS A 87 15.50 3.23 8.19
C HIS A 87 15.60 3.05 6.67
N ASP A 88 16.72 2.48 6.23
CA ASP A 88 16.94 2.03 4.86
C ASP A 88 16.07 0.79 4.57
N PRO A 89 15.20 0.79 3.55
CA PRO A 89 14.48 -0.39 3.11
C PRO A 89 15.44 -1.51 2.69
N CYS A 90 15.09 -2.75 3.06
CA CYS A 90 15.90 -3.93 2.72
C CYS A 90 16.07 -4.16 1.21
N SER A 91 15.15 -3.69 0.37
CA SER A 91 15.26 -3.78 -1.09
C SER A 91 16.28 -2.82 -1.70
N THR A 92 16.80 -1.86 -0.92
CA THR A 92 17.88 -0.96 -1.32
C THR A 92 19.14 -1.16 -0.47
N ARG A 93 19.29 -2.34 0.16
CA ARG A 93 20.40 -2.67 1.07
C ARG A 93 21.78 -2.44 0.45
N TYR A 94 21.95 -2.75 -0.83
CA TYR A 94 23.22 -2.63 -1.54
C TYR A 94 23.24 -1.46 -2.52
N GLU A 95 22.21 -0.60 -2.50
CA GLU A 95 22.11 0.57 -3.35
C GLU A 95 22.64 1.80 -2.59
N ASN A 96 23.96 1.83 -2.38
CA ASN A 96 24.63 2.89 -1.59
C ASN A 96 24.31 4.29 -2.14
N HIS A 97 24.21 4.45 -3.45
CA HIS A 97 23.86 5.73 -4.07
C HIS A 97 22.46 6.22 -3.64
N ILE A 98 21.46 5.33 -3.56
CA ILE A 98 20.12 5.69 -3.06
C ILE A 98 20.18 6.05 -1.58
N GLN A 99 20.89 5.26 -0.79
CA GLN A 99 21.07 5.50 0.64
C GLN A 99 21.72 6.86 0.92
N ASP A 100 22.72 7.23 0.12
CA ASP A 100 23.42 8.51 0.21
C ASP A 100 22.53 9.68 -0.24
N SER A 101 21.81 9.51 -1.36
CA SER A 101 20.82 10.49 -1.85
C SER A 101 19.79 10.83 -0.77
N ILE A 102 19.24 9.83 -0.07
CA ILE A 102 18.25 10.03 1.00
C ILE A 102 18.84 10.87 2.16
N ARG A 103 20.08 10.58 2.55
CA ARG A 103 20.77 11.30 3.64
C ARG A 103 21.07 12.74 3.24
N SER A 104 21.54 12.95 2.00
CA SER A 104 21.75 14.29 1.43
C SER A 104 20.44 15.10 1.42
N ILE A 105 19.34 14.51 0.91
CA ILE A 105 18.03 15.15 0.86
C ILE A 105 17.57 15.59 2.26
N LEU A 106 17.63 14.70 3.26
CA LEU A 106 17.22 15.00 4.64
C LEU A 106 18.07 16.12 5.26
N THR A 107 19.39 16.08 5.08
CA THR A 107 20.30 17.10 5.58
C THR A 107 20.02 18.47 4.94
N ARG A 108 19.77 18.50 3.62
CA ARG A 108 19.46 19.74 2.89
C ARG A 108 18.13 20.36 3.32
N MET A 109 17.16 19.54 3.74
CA MET A 109 15.90 20.00 4.35
C MET A 109 16.07 20.48 5.80
N GLY A 110 17.25 20.31 6.41
CA GLY A 110 17.58 20.78 7.76
C GLY A 110 17.52 19.70 8.84
N GLY A 111 17.39 18.42 8.47
CA GLY A 111 17.31 17.31 9.41
C GLY A 111 18.69 16.83 9.86
N GLU A 112 18.81 16.53 11.15
CA GLU A 112 19.93 15.77 11.70
C GLU A 112 19.59 14.28 11.68
N ILE A 113 20.51 13.45 11.20
CA ILE A 113 20.28 12.02 10.99
C ILE A 113 21.06 11.21 12.03
N GLN A 114 20.36 10.29 12.69
CA GLN A 114 20.97 9.22 13.46
C GLN A 114 20.79 7.88 12.71
N GLU A 115 21.89 7.16 12.55
CA GLU A 115 21.84 5.80 11.99
C GLU A 115 21.26 4.83 13.03
N LEU A 116 20.42 3.89 12.59
CA LEU A 116 20.13 2.70 13.38
C LEU A 116 21.38 1.83 13.48
N GLU A 117 21.51 1.05 14.55
CA GLU A 117 22.67 0.15 14.76
C GLU A 117 22.92 -0.77 13.55
N LEU A 118 21.82 -1.30 12.98
CA LEU A 118 21.82 -2.07 11.75
C LEU A 118 21.23 -1.22 10.62
N SER A 119 22.07 -0.40 10.00
CA SER A 119 21.71 0.44 8.84
C SER A 119 22.48 0.05 7.56
N ARG A 120 22.15 0.70 6.43
CA ARG A 120 22.79 0.48 5.12
C ARG A 120 22.79 -1.00 4.71
N GLU A 121 23.95 -1.57 4.41
CA GLU A 121 24.13 -2.98 4.04
C GLU A 121 23.67 -3.96 5.13
N LYS A 122 23.56 -3.51 6.38
CA LYS A 122 23.10 -4.31 7.53
C LYS A 122 21.61 -4.13 7.82
N THR A 123 20.90 -3.28 7.07
CA THR A 123 19.50 -2.98 7.35
C THR A 123 18.63 -4.23 7.36
N GLU A 124 17.71 -4.29 8.32
CA GLU A 124 16.82 -5.43 8.51
C GLU A 124 15.41 -5.16 7.96
N CYS A 125 14.68 -6.24 7.67
CA CYS A 125 13.36 -6.15 7.05
C CYS A 125 12.29 -5.65 8.04
N CYS A 126 11.34 -4.84 7.53
CA CYS A 126 10.12 -4.43 8.24
C CYS A 126 9.02 -5.52 8.26
N SER A 127 9.33 -6.75 7.82
CA SER A 127 8.42 -7.90 7.65
C SER A 127 7.46 -7.86 6.45
N PHE A 128 7.41 -6.77 5.68
CA PHE A 128 6.58 -6.70 4.49
C PHE A 128 7.13 -7.52 3.31
N GLY A 129 8.41 -7.32 2.99
CA GLY A 129 9.07 -7.93 1.83
C GLY A 129 9.06 -9.46 1.90
N GLY A 130 9.01 -10.11 0.73
CA GLY A 130 8.95 -11.58 0.65
C GLY A 130 7.66 -12.18 1.24
N ALA A 131 6.62 -11.37 1.46
CA ALA A 131 5.34 -11.78 2.02
C ALA A 131 5.42 -12.50 3.39
N MET A 132 6.47 -12.25 4.18
CA MET A 132 6.67 -12.91 5.49
C MET A 132 5.48 -12.68 6.43
N TRP A 133 4.91 -11.46 6.42
CA TRP A 133 3.75 -11.11 7.24
C TRP A 133 2.47 -11.89 6.88
N LEU A 134 2.37 -12.42 5.65
CA LEU A 134 1.30 -13.31 5.23
C LEU A 134 1.61 -14.77 5.57
N ALA A 135 2.87 -15.18 5.39
CA ALA A 135 3.29 -16.55 5.61
C ALA A 135 3.36 -16.94 7.10
N ASN A 136 3.81 -16.02 7.97
CA ASN A 136 3.93 -16.24 9.41
C ASN A 136 3.71 -14.94 10.18
N LYS A 137 2.43 -14.59 10.38
CA LYS A 137 2.02 -13.37 11.10
C LYS A 137 2.71 -13.26 12.46
N PRO A 138 2.68 -14.26 13.38
CA PRO A 138 3.32 -14.15 14.70
C PRO A 138 4.82 -13.79 14.65
N VAL A 139 5.57 -14.37 13.71
CA VAL A 139 7.00 -14.03 13.54
C VAL A 139 7.16 -12.60 13.02
N ALA A 140 6.39 -12.21 12.01
CA ALA A 140 6.40 -10.84 11.50
C ALA A 140 6.07 -9.82 12.59
N GLU A 141 5.10 -10.12 13.48
CA GLU A 141 4.79 -9.24 14.60
C GLU A 141 5.99 -9.08 15.54
N LYS A 142 6.65 -10.18 15.92
CA LYS A 142 7.84 -10.14 16.78
C LYS A 142 8.98 -9.34 16.15
N VAL A 143 9.21 -9.51 14.85
CA VAL A 143 10.24 -8.76 14.11
C VAL A 143 9.92 -7.27 14.14
N VAL A 144 8.72 -6.85 13.73
CA VAL A 144 8.35 -5.42 13.74
C VAL A 144 8.43 -4.85 15.16
N GLN A 145 7.97 -5.59 16.17
CA GLN A 145 8.07 -5.14 17.57
C GLN A 145 9.52 -4.92 18.00
N ARG A 146 10.46 -5.80 17.65
CA ARG A 146 11.88 -5.54 17.91
C ARG A 146 12.35 -4.29 17.16
N ARG A 147 12.05 -4.17 15.87
CA ARG A 147 12.51 -3.08 14.99
C ARG A 147 12.10 -1.70 15.48
N ILE A 148 10.89 -1.53 16.04
CA ILE A 148 10.42 -0.22 16.51
C ILE A 148 11.08 0.26 17.81
N HIS A 149 11.72 -0.64 18.56
CA HIS A 149 12.40 -0.34 19.82
C HIS A 149 13.91 -0.09 19.67
N GLU A 150 14.46 -0.16 18.45
CA GLU A 150 15.90 0.02 18.21
C GLU A 150 16.39 1.45 18.44
N SER A 151 15.49 2.43 18.38
CA SER A 151 15.79 3.81 18.75
C SER A 151 14.53 4.48 19.29
N PRO A 152 14.66 5.38 20.28
CA PRO A 152 13.53 6.18 20.74
C PRO A 152 13.13 7.28 19.74
N LEU A 153 14.03 7.67 18.82
CA LEU A 153 13.80 8.76 17.86
C LEU A 153 12.74 8.42 16.81
N ASP A 154 12.11 9.45 16.24
CA ASP A 154 11.19 9.28 15.11
C ASP A 154 11.92 8.66 13.92
N TYR A 155 11.26 7.71 13.24
CA TYR A 155 11.83 7.03 12.08
C TYR A 155 11.54 7.81 10.81
N VAL A 156 12.51 7.80 9.89
CA VAL A 156 12.33 8.26 8.52
C VAL A 156 12.72 7.14 7.56
N THR A 157 11.87 6.89 6.58
CA THR A 157 12.10 5.87 5.56
C THR A 157 11.61 6.33 4.19
N TYR A 158 12.05 5.64 3.16
CA TYR A 158 11.68 5.87 1.76
C TYR A 158 11.04 4.63 1.13
N CYS A 159 10.42 3.81 1.97
CA CYS A 159 9.49 2.76 1.58
C CYS A 159 8.16 2.96 2.30
N ALA A 160 7.09 3.15 1.53
CA ALA A 160 5.73 3.32 2.06
C ALA A 160 5.29 2.13 2.93
N MET A 161 5.76 0.92 2.62
CA MET A 161 5.43 -0.27 3.40
C MET A 161 6.22 -0.36 4.70
N CYS A 162 7.53 -0.01 4.71
CA CYS A 162 8.27 0.11 5.98
C CYS A 162 7.59 1.11 6.91
N ARG A 163 7.23 2.29 6.37
CA ARG A 163 6.52 3.33 7.10
C ARG A 163 5.23 2.80 7.71
N ASN A 164 4.36 2.18 6.91
CA ASN A 164 3.09 1.67 7.39
C ASN A 164 3.24 0.54 8.41
N PHE A 165 4.21 -0.36 8.24
CA PHE A 165 4.43 -1.46 9.19
C PHE A 165 4.90 -0.96 10.56
N PHE A 166 5.76 0.05 10.60
CA PHE A 166 6.19 0.66 11.86
C PHE A 166 5.08 1.51 12.49
N ALA A 167 4.40 2.35 11.71
CA ALA A 167 3.29 3.18 12.18
C ALA A 167 2.12 2.33 12.73
N LYS A 168 1.79 1.18 12.11
CA LYS A 168 0.77 0.23 12.63
C LYS A 168 1.11 -0.30 14.03
N ARG A 169 2.37 -0.23 14.46
CA ARG A 169 2.82 -0.66 15.80
C ARG A 169 3.14 0.51 16.73
N GLY A 170 2.69 1.72 16.38
CA GLY A 170 2.82 2.90 17.22
C GLY A 170 4.17 3.61 17.12
N LYS A 171 5.06 3.20 16.20
CA LYS A 171 6.30 3.92 15.97
C LYS A 171 6.04 5.15 15.10
N ARG A 172 6.30 6.33 15.66
CA ARG A 172 6.33 7.60 14.92
C ARG A 172 7.28 7.46 13.72
N THR A 173 6.72 7.41 12.51
CA THR A 173 7.46 7.12 11.29
C THR A 173 6.94 7.92 10.11
N THR A 174 7.83 8.69 9.50
CA THR A 174 7.55 9.56 8.36
C THR A 174 8.10 8.96 7.08
N HIS A 175 7.35 9.03 5.98
CA HIS A 175 7.94 8.77 4.67
C HIS A 175 8.64 10.04 4.20
N ILE A 176 9.83 9.94 3.59
CA ILE A 176 10.55 11.15 3.15
C ILE A 176 9.74 12.04 2.19
N PHE A 177 8.81 11.46 1.42
CA PHE A 177 7.86 12.25 0.61
C PHE A 177 6.98 13.19 1.43
N ASP A 178 6.66 12.86 2.67
CA ASP A 178 5.90 13.75 3.54
C ASP A 178 6.73 14.98 3.90
N TYR A 179 8.05 14.86 4.08
CA TYR A 179 8.93 16.03 4.23
C TYR A 179 9.13 16.80 2.93
N ILE A 180 9.05 16.15 1.78
CA ILE A 180 9.22 16.83 0.50
C ILE A 180 7.94 17.57 0.10
N PHE A 181 6.79 16.91 0.17
CA PHE A 181 5.52 17.36 -0.41
C PHE A 181 4.40 17.56 0.61
N GLY A 182 4.57 17.14 1.87
CA GLY A 182 3.54 17.24 2.90
C GLY A 182 3.42 18.64 3.51
N ALA A 183 2.32 18.88 4.22
CA ALA A 183 2.07 20.15 4.90
C ALA A 183 3.16 20.47 5.94
N THR A 184 3.53 21.74 6.08
CA THR A 184 4.60 22.22 6.99
C THR A 184 4.21 22.18 8.46
N GLU A 185 2.94 22.40 8.77
CA GLU A 185 2.45 22.53 10.15
C GLU A 185 1.96 21.21 10.76
N ALA A 186 1.93 20.13 9.97
CA ALA A 186 1.47 18.83 10.43
C ALA A 186 2.60 18.02 11.09
N ASP A 187 2.32 17.38 12.22
CA ASP A 187 3.19 16.33 12.74
C ASP A 187 3.04 15.07 11.86
N LEU A 188 3.83 15.02 10.79
CA LEU A 188 3.80 13.98 9.75
C LEU A 188 4.06 12.57 10.31
N ALA A 189 4.77 12.48 11.45
CA ALA A 189 5.09 11.21 12.08
C ALA A 189 3.91 10.60 12.86
N LEU A 190 2.89 11.40 13.19
CA LEU A 190 1.64 10.97 13.82
C LEU A 190 0.58 10.49 12.83
N VAL A 191 0.78 10.71 11.53
CA VAL A 191 -0.18 10.28 10.53
C VAL A 191 -0.40 8.75 10.70
N PRO A 192 -1.64 8.26 10.85
CA PRO A 192 -1.86 6.83 11.04
C PRO A 192 -1.39 6.01 9.83
N ALA A 193 -1.16 4.72 10.06
CA ALA A 193 -0.95 3.81 8.94
C ALA A 193 -2.23 3.63 8.13
N VAL A 194 -2.10 3.60 6.81
CA VAL A 194 -3.24 3.45 5.90
C VAL A 194 -3.62 1.97 5.79
N GLY A 195 -4.90 1.65 6.01
CA GLY A 195 -5.45 0.31 5.87
C GLY A 195 -5.54 -0.17 4.41
N PHE A 196 -5.79 -1.46 4.18
CA PHE A 196 -5.80 -2.01 2.81
C PHE A 196 -6.93 -1.46 1.95
N SER A 197 -8.14 -1.34 2.51
CA SER A 197 -9.29 -0.74 1.83
C SER A 197 -9.00 0.71 1.43
N GLN A 198 -8.49 1.51 2.38
CA GLN A 198 -8.14 2.91 2.11
C GLN A 198 -7.01 3.02 1.09
N ASN A 199 -6.02 2.13 1.11
CA ASN A 199 -4.98 2.10 0.08
C ASN A 199 -5.55 1.83 -1.31
N HIS A 200 -6.57 0.98 -1.43
CA HIS A 200 -7.21 0.72 -2.73
C HIS A 200 -8.02 1.91 -3.22
N GLU A 201 -8.81 2.50 -2.33
CA GLU A 201 -9.57 3.71 -2.61
C GLU A 201 -8.66 4.88 -2.99
N ASN A 202 -7.55 5.07 -2.28
CA ASN A 202 -6.57 6.12 -2.61
C ASN A 202 -5.98 5.93 -4.01
N ARG A 203 -5.74 4.67 -4.45
CA ARG A 203 -5.30 4.40 -5.83
C ARG A 203 -6.37 4.73 -6.85
N ALA A 204 -7.63 4.37 -6.57
CA ALA A 204 -8.76 4.67 -7.46
C ALA A 204 -8.96 6.20 -7.61
N ARG A 205 -9.03 6.93 -6.49
CA ARG A 205 -9.14 8.40 -6.47
C ARG A 205 -7.97 9.08 -7.17
N LEU A 206 -6.74 8.59 -6.98
CA LEU A 206 -5.57 9.12 -7.68
C LEU A 206 -5.67 8.91 -9.19
N LYS A 207 -6.09 7.72 -9.63
CA LYS A 207 -6.28 7.41 -11.04
C LYS A 207 -7.37 8.28 -11.66
N GLU A 208 -8.52 8.42 -11.00
CA GLU A 208 -9.61 9.29 -11.43
C GLU A 208 -9.15 10.73 -11.58
N LYS A 209 -8.45 11.26 -10.56
CA LYS A 209 -7.89 12.61 -10.59
C LYS A 209 -6.97 12.81 -11.79
N PHE A 210 -6.07 11.88 -12.07
CA PHE A 210 -5.14 12.00 -13.20
C PHE A 210 -5.83 11.86 -14.57
N LEU A 211 -6.79 10.94 -14.71
CA LEU A 211 -7.60 10.84 -15.93
C LEU A 211 -8.30 12.16 -16.22
N LYS A 212 -8.91 12.77 -15.22
CA LYS A 212 -9.61 14.05 -15.37
C LYS A 212 -8.66 15.22 -15.63
N GLU A 213 -7.62 15.38 -14.81
CA GLU A 213 -6.78 16.59 -14.80
C GLU A 213 -5.65 16.57 -15.82
N LEU A 214 -5.08 15.39 -16.13
CA LEU A 214 -3.93 15.28 -17.05
C LEU A 214 -4.33 14.78 -18.43
N TRP A 215 -5.29 13.86 -18.51
CA TRP A 215 -5.65 13.18 -19.77
C TRP A 215 -7.00 13.60 -20.35
N SER A 216 -7.79 14.40 -19.62
CA SER A 216 -9.17 14.77 -20.01
C SER A 216 -10.06 13.54 -20.33
N GLU A 217 -9.79 12.43 -19.65
CA GLU A 217 -10.50 11.16 -19.74
C GLU A 217 -11.38 10.95 -18.51
N THR A 218 -12.43 10.15 -18.64
CA THR A 218 -13.28 9.74 -17.52
C THR A 218 -12.98 8.30 -17.11
N MET A 219 -13.18 7.98 -15.83
CA MET A 219 -13.22 6.58 -15.41
C MET A 219 -14.46 5.89 -16.02
N PRO A 220 -14.44 4.56 -16.22
CA PRO A 220 -15.63 3.79 -16.52
C PRO A 220 -16.74 4.06 -15.50
N GLU A 221 -17.97 3.83 -15.92
CA GLU A 221 -19.16 4.02 -15.09
C GLU A 221 -19.04 3.27 -13.76
N GLN A 222 -19.48 3.92 -12.69
CA GLN A 222 -19.31 3.45 -11.33
C GLN A 222 -19.98 2.09 -11.15
N ALA A 223 -19.28 1.10 -10.59
CA ALA A 223 -19.89 -0.21 -10.40
C ALA A 223 -21.02 -0.14 -9.38
N ALA A 224 -22.10 -0.90 -9.59
CA ALA A 224 -23.30 -0.83 -8.74
C ALA A 224 -23.00 -1.00 -7.24
N PHE A 225 -22.01 -1.83 -6.88
CA PHE A 225 -21.61 -2.06 -5.49
C PHE A 225 -21.05 -0.80 -4.80
N GLU A 226 -20.50 0.16 -5.54
CA GLU A 226 -19.92 1.37 -4.94
C GLU A 226 -20.98 2.31 -4.34
N SER A 227 -22.24 2.17 -4.77
CA SER A 227 -23.39 2.88 -4.17
C SER A 227 -23.79 2.35 -2.79
N ILE A 228 -23.30 1.16 -2.40
CA ILE A 228 -23.62 0.53 -1.13
C ILE A 228 -22.86 1.24 0.00
N ARG A 229 -23.60 1.97 0.84
CA ARG A 229 -23.04 2.66 2.01
C ARG A 229 -22.97 1.70 3.20
N LEU A 230 -21.78 1.52 3.76
CA LEU A 230 -21.55 0.63 4.90
C LEU A 230 -21.24 1.42 6.17
N THR A 231 -21.81 0.99 7.28
CA THR A 231 -21.42 1.39 8.63
C THR A 231 -20.65 0.23 9.26
N LEU A 232 -19.38 0.47 9.62
CA LEU A 232 -18.49 -0.52 10.23
C LEU A 232 -18.14 -0.07 11.65
N PRO A 233 -18.60 -0.78 12.70
CA PRO A 233 -18.09 -0.58 14.05
C PRO A 233 -16.57 -0.81 14.13
N ASP A 234 -15.87 -0.15 15.06
CA ASP A 234 -14.40 -0.17 15.17
C ASP A 234 -13.82 -1.59 15.30
N ASP A 235 -14.49 -2.48 16.04
CA ASP A 235 -14.09 -3.87 16.21
C ASP A 235 -14.24 -4.68 14.92
N VAL A 236 -15.30 -4.42 14.15
CA VAL A 236 -15.52 -5.01 12.83
C VAL A 236 -14.48 -4.48 11.85
N GLN A 237 -14.22 -3.17 11.84
CA GLN A 237 -13.22 -2.55 10.98
C GLN A 237 -11.83 -3.17 11.22
N LYS A 238 -11.44 -3.33 12.49
CA LYS A 238 -10.19 -4.01 12.86
C LYS A 238 -10.16 -5.46 12.40
N GLN A 239 -11.26 -6.20 12.60
CA GLN A 239 -11.36 -7.60 12.20
C GLN A 239 -11.23 -7.81 10.69
N VAL A 240 -11.90 -6.98 9.87
CA VAL A 240 -11.85 -7.12 8.41
C VAL A 240 -10.48 -6.71 7.85
N GLU A 241 -9.85 -5.68 8.42
CA GLU A 241 -8.47 -5.30 8.09
C GLU A 241 -7.49 -6.43 8.45
N ASP A 242 -7.63 -7.06 9.63
CA ASP A 242 -6.81 -8.19 10.04
C ASP A 242 -6.97 -9.44 9.15
N ARG A 243 -8.15 -9.59 8.52
CA ARG A 243 -8.50 -10.67 7.61
C ARG A 243 -8.28 -10.34 6.14
N LEU A 244 -7.81 -9.13 5.83
CA LEU A 244 -7.61 -8.65 4.45
C LEU A 244 -8.90 -8.67 3.62
N ILE A 245 -10.03 -8.42 4.26
CA ILE A 245 -11.33 -8.27 3.61
C ILE A 245 -11.53 -6.79 3.33
N LEU A 246 -11.67 -6.44 2.06
CA LEU A 246 -11.84 -5.05 1.65
C LEU A 246 -13.29 -4.59 1.87
N VAL A 247 -13.47 -3.28 2.02
CA VAL A 247 -14.80 -2.66 2.02
C VAL A 247 -15.58 -3.03 0.75
N GLU A 248 -14.92 -3.00 -0.41
CA GLU A 248 -15.51 -3.40 -1.69
C GLU A 248 -15.93 -4.87 -1.74
N ASP A 249 -15.24 -5.77 -1.04
CA ASP A 249 -15.62 -7.18 -1.00
C ASP A 249 -16.98 -7.32 -0.30
N MET A 250 -17.18 -6.57 0.79
CA MET A 250 -18.44 -6.54 1.52
C MET A 250 -19.55 -5.86 0.73
N GLN A 251 -19.25 -4.75 0.05
CA GLN A 251 -20.19 -4.06 -0.83
C GLN A 251 -20.66 -4.98 -1.97
N LYS A 252 -19.76 -5.73 -2.62
CA LYS A 252 -20.12 -6.70 -3.67
C LYS A 252 -21.02 -7.82 -3.15
N VAL A 253 -20.79 -8.30 -1.91
CA VAL A 253 -21.67 -9.29 -1.28
C VAL A 253 -23.07 -8.73 -1.07
N ILE A 254 -23.19 -7.53 -0.50
CA ILE A 254 -24.48 -6.90 -0.20
C ILE A 254 -25.21 -6.51 -1.48
N GLU A 255 -24.53 -5.89 -2.45
CA GLU A 255 -25.11 -5.58 -3.77
C GLU A 255 -25.72 -6.83 -4.41
N ASN A 256 -24.96 -7.94 -4.46
CA ASN A 256 -25.44 -9.16 -5.07
C ASN A 256 -26.62 -9.75 -4.29
N ALA A 257 -26.60 -9.66 -2.96
CA ALA A 257 -27.68 -10.12 -2.10
C ALA A 257 -28.98 -9.31 -2.30
N GLU A 258 -28.89 -7.98 -2.37
CA GLU A 258 -30.05 -7.11 -2.60
C GLU A 258 -30.59 -7.27 -4.02
N ARG A 259 -29.72 -7.38 -5.04
CA ARG A 259 -30.13 -7.55 -6.44
C ARG A 259 -30.78 -8.91 -6.71
N THR A 260 -30.27 -9.98 -6.11
CA THR A 260 -30.73 -11.36 -6.40
C THR A 260 -31.69 -11.93 -5.38
N GLY A 261 -31.81 -11.31 -4.21
CA GLY A 261 -32.53 -11.85 -3.05
C GLY A 261 -31.83 -13.06 -2.39
N LYS A 262 -30.64 -13.48 -2.84
CA LYS A 262 -29.90 -14.62 -2.28
C LYS A 262 -29.23 -14.25 -0.96
N ARG A 263 -29.99 -14.32 0.13
CA ARG A 263 -29.54 -14.08 1.52
C ARG A 263 -30.35 -14.92 2.50
N MET A 264 -29.75 -15.21 3.64
CA MET A 264 -30.41 -15.89 4.76
C MET A 264 -30.77 -14.85 5.82
N PHE A 265 -31.95 -14.98 6.44
CA PHE A 265 -32.36 -14.12 7.54
C PHE A 265 -32.35 -14.91 8.85
N ASN A 266 -31.65 -14.41 9.85
CA ASN A 266 -31.63 -14.98 11.20
C ASN A 266 -32.73 -14.33 12.05
N SER A 267 -33.76 -15.08 12.41
CA SER A 267 -34.90 -14.57 13.16
C SER A 267 -34.57 -14.17 14.61
N SER A 268 -33.51 -14.72 15.20
CA SER A 268 -33.07 -14.43 16.57
C SER A 268 -32.29 -13.13 16.65
N THR A 269 -31.33 -12.92 15.74
CA THR A 269 -30.49 -11.71 15.72
C THR A 269 -31.09 -10.58 14.87
N LYS A 270 -32.05 -10.90 13.99
CA LYS A 270 -32.58 -9.99 12.96
C LYS A 270 -31.52 -9.54 11.93
N HIS A 271 -30.49 -10.36 11.74
CA HIS A 271 -29.42 -10.09 10.77
C HIS A 271 -29.66 -10.85 9.47
N TYR A 272 -29.15 -10.29 8.37
CA TYR A 272 -28.97 -11.02 7.12
C TYR A 272 -27.57 -11.58 7.02
N LEU A 273 -27.45 -12.76 6.44
CA LEU A 273 -26.19 -13.39 6.07
C LEU A 273 -26.21 -13.68 4.57
N ALA A 274 -25.24 -13.13 3.85
CA ALA A 274 -25.09 -13.34 2.42
C ALA A 274 -23.65 -13.71 2.07
N TYR A 275 -23.47 -14.25 0.87
CA TYR A 275 -22.15 -14.55 0.32
C TYR A 275 -22.05 -14.23 -1.16
N PHE A 276 -20.82 -13.98 -1.61
CA PHE A 276 -20.51 -13.79 -3.01
C PHE A 276 -19.07 -14.20 -3.28
N LYS A 277 -18.84 -14.83 -4.45
CA LYS A 277 -17.52 -15.25 -4.92
C LYS A 277 -17.17 -14.43 -6.18
N PRO A 278 -16.61 -13.22 -6.03
CA PRO A 278 -16.27 -12.37 -7.17
C PRO A 278 -15.14 -12.96 -8.03
N ALA A 279 -14.25 -13.75 -7.43
CA ALA A 279 -13.12 -14.38 -8.13
C ALA A 279 -12.77 -15.73 -7.47
N SER A 280 -11.59 -15.84 -6.85
CA SER A 280 -11.10 -17.08 -6.24
C SER A 280 -11.49 -17.25 -4.76
N VAL A 281 -11.99 -16.19 -4.12
CA VAL A 281 -12.35 -16.15 -2.71
C VAL A 281 -13.85 -15.92 -2.57
N THR A 282 -14.50 -16.69 -1.71
CA THR A 282 -15.89 -16.46 -1.30
C THR A 282 -15.88 -15.61 -0.04
N TYR A 283 -16.61 -14.51 -0.07
CA TYR A 283 -16.80 -13.61 1.06
C TYR A 283 -18.20 -13.77 1.62
N TRP A 284 -18.29 -13.74 2.94
CA TRP A 284 -19.53 -13.80 3.71
C TRP A 284 -19.66 -12.54 4.53
N VAL A 285 -20.86 -11.96 4.54
CA VAL A 285 -21.16 -10.74 5.29
C VAL A 285 -22.45 -10.92 6.05
N GLU A 286 -22.38 -10.65 7.35
CA GLU A 286 -23.53 -10.52 8.24
C GLU A 286 -23.85 -9.04 8.44
N TYR A 287 -25.07 -8.62 8.12
CA TYR A 287 -25.44 -7.20 8.06
C TYR A 287 -26.92 -6.93 8.36
N THR A 288 -27.23 -5.67 8.67
CA THR A 288 -28.61 -5.18 8.85
C THR A 288 -28.82 -3.89 8.05
N PRO A 289 -29.84 -3.83 7.16
CA PRO A 289 -30.25 -2.59 6.50
C PRO A 289 -30.67 -1.53 7.51
N GLN A 290 -30.27 -0.29 7.28
CA GLN A 290 -30.61 0.88 8.08
C GLN A 290 -31.67 1.74 7.38
N ALA A 291 -32.40 2.54 8.17
CA ALA A 291 -33.47 3.40 7.65
C ALA A 291 -32.97 4.47 6.66
N ASP A 292 -31.70 4.88 6.76
CA ASP A 292 -31.07 5.85 5.87
C ASP A 292 -30.58 5.23 4.55
N GLY A 293 -30.79 3.93 4.34
CA GLY A 293 -30.33 3.18 3.18
C GLY A 293 -28.87 2.71 3.26
N SER A 294 -28.20 2.86 4.40
CA SER A 294 -26.91 2.23 4.67
C SER A 294 -27.08 0.80 5.20
N PHE A 295 -25.98 0.05 5.31
CA PHE A 295 -25.96 -1.29 5.88
C PHE A 295 -24.96 -1.34 7.03
N LEU A 296 -25.44 -1.70 8.22
CA LEU A 296 -24.57 -1.98 9.37
C LEU A 296 -23.99 -3.37 9.21
N VAL A 297 -22.66 -3.48 9.17
CA VAL A 297 -21.98 -4.78 9.11
C VAL A 297 -21.64 -5.24 10.52
N HIS A 298 -22.06 -6.46 10.84
CA HIS A 298 -21.77 -7.09 12.14
C HIS A 298 -20.55 -8.00 12.06
N LYS A 299 -20.34 -8.66 10.91
CA LYS A 299 -19.25 -9.62 10.73
C LYS A 299 -18.95 -9.83 9.26
N ALA A 300 -17.68 -10.05 8.93
CA ALA A 300 -17.30 -10.58 7.62
C ALA A 300 -16.20 -11.63 7.74
N TYR A 301 -16.28 -12.66 6.92
CA TYR A 301 -15.26 -13.71 6.81
C TYR A 301 -15.14 -14.19 5.38
N SER A 302 -14.04 -14.86 5.06
CA SER A 302 -13.79 -15.37 3.71
C SER A 302 -13.15 -16.75 3.74
N HIS A 303 -13.34 -17.50 2.66
CA HIS A 303 -12.69 -18.79 2.44
C HIS A 303 -12.47 -19.06 0.96
N ARG A 304 -11.63 -20.05 0.66
CA ARG A 304 -11.39 -20.55 -0.71
C ARG A 304 -12.07 -21.87 -1.02
N MET A 305 -12.85 -22.41 -0.08
CA MET A 305 -13.65 -23.62 -0.33
C MET A 305 -14.70 -23.37 -1.42
N GLU A 306 -14.86 -24.33 -2.32
CA GLU A 306 -16.00 -24.37 -3.25
C GLU A 306 -17.23 -24.88 -2.49
N ILE A 307 -18.31 -24.09 -2.50
CA ILE A 307 -19.58 -24.49 -1.89
C ILE A 307 -20.48 -24.98 -3.03
N GLY A 308 -20.75 -26.28 -3.06
CA GLY A 308 -21.64 -26.91 -4.03
C GLY A 308 -21.02 -27.06 -5.42
N LYS A 309 -20.63 -28.29 -5.77
CA LYS A 309 -20.71 -28.77 -7.15
C LYS A 309 -22.03 -29.52 -7.31
#